data_AF-A0A6N7VK70-F1
#
_entry.id   AF-A0A6N7VK70-F1
#
_cell.length_a   1.000
_cell.length_b   1.000
_cell.length_c   1.000
_cell.angle_alpha   90.00
_cell.angle_beta   90.00
_cell.angle_gamma   90.00
#
_symmetry.space_group_name_H-M   'P 1'
#
loop_
_entity.id
_entity.type
_entity.pdbx_description
1 polymer ?
#
loop_
_entity_poly.entity_id
_entity_poly.type
_entity_poly.pdbx_seq_one_letter_code
_entity_poly.pdbx_strand_id
1 'polypeptide(L)' 'MAENIEERWINVNEAAEYFGVKSAAIRDWIRKGKGNPAQKIGKSWKFKYSEISAWAKSQK' A
#
# COMPACT_ATOMS: atom_id res chain seq x y z
N MET A 1 6.21 18.51 -16.32
CA MET A 1 6.42 18.78 -14.88
C MET A 1 6.58 17.45 -14.19
N ALA A 2 7.72 17.18 -13.54
CA ALA A 2 7.90 15.97 -12.74
C ALA A 2 7.16 16.20 -11.42
N GLU A 3 5.97 15.63 -11.30
CA GLU A 3 5.30 15.55 -10.01
C GLU A 3 6.26 14.83 -9.06
N ASN A 4 6.76 15.57 -8.06
CA ASN A 4 7.42 15.00 -6.91
C ASN A 4 6.38 14.12 -6.23
N ILE A 5 6.27 12.87 -6.67
CA ILE A 5 5.66 11.81 -5.89
C ILE A 5 6.70 11.57 -4.80
N GLU A 6 6.74 12.48 -3.83
CA GLU A 6 7.43 12.31 -2.57
C GLU A 6 7.14 10.87 -2.15
N GLU A 7 8.17 10.05 -1.97
CA GLU A 7 8.04 8.63 -1.62
C GLU A 7 7.51 8.53 -0.19
N ARG A 8 6.28 8.99 0.03
CA ARG A 8 5.57 8.99 1.30
C ARG A 8 5.17 7.55 1.55
N TRP A 9 5.83 7.01 2.54
CA TRP A 9 5.53 5.73 3.13
C TRP A 9 4.23 5.85 3.91
N ILE A 10 3.17 5.23 3.40
CA ILE A 10 1.87 5.19 4.06
C ILE A 10 1.73 3.89 4.85
N ASN A 11 1.03 3.96 5.98
CA ASN A 11 0.74 2.76 6.77
C ASN A 11 -0.48 2.00 6.23
N VAL A 12 -0.70 0.80 6.76
CA VAL A 12 -1.90 -0.04 6.46
C VAL A 12 -3.21 0.74 6.64
N ASN A 13 -3.30 1.58 7.67
CA ASN A 13 -4.52 2.37 7.93
C ASN A 13 -4.71 3.49 6.92
N GLU A 14 -3.66 4.22 6.56
CA GLU A 14 -3.74 5.26 5.52
C GLU A 14 -4.08 4.67 4.15
N ALA A 15 -3.46 3.53 3.80
CA ALA A 15 -3.81 2.81 2.58
C ALA A 15 -5.30 2.39 2.60
N ALA A 16 -5.78 1.89 3.74
CA ALA A 16 -7.18 1.52 3.91
C ALA A 16 -8.13 2.71 3.69
N GLU A 17 -7.85 3.87 4.28
CA GLU A 17 -8.63 5.09 4.06
C GLU A 17 -8.56 5.57 2.61
N TYR A 18 -7.38 5.52 2.00
CA TYR A 18 -7.17 5.94 0.61
C TYR A 18 -7.97 5.10 -0.39
N PHE A 19 -8.00 3.78 -0.21
CA PHE A 19 -8.76 2.88 -1.06
C PHE A 19 -10.24 2.71 -0.62
N GLY A 20 -10.64 3.28 0.51
CA GLY A 20 -11.96 3.08 1.09
C GLY A 20 -12.23 1.63 1.52
N VAL A 21 -11.17 0.86 1.83
CA VAL A 21 -11.27 -0.54 2.26
C VAL A 21 -10.94 -0.68 3.75
N LYS A 22 -11.28 -1.82 4.35
CA LYS A 22 -10.87 -2.08 5.74
C LYS A 22 -9.36 -2.32 5.83
N SER A 23 -8.72 -1.87 6.91
CA SER A 23 -7.31 -2.20 7.22
C SER A 23 -7.05 -3.71 7.29
N ALA A 24 -8.07 -4.50 7.63
CA ALA A 24 -8.05 -5.96 7.53
C ALA A 24 -7.88 -6.47 6.09
N ALA A 25 -8.47 -5.81 5.09
CA ALA A 25 -8.32 -6.16 3.68
C ALA A 25 -6.89 -5.89 3.19
N ILE A 26 -6.29 -4.75 3.56
CA ILE A 26 -4.87 -4.47 3.28
C ILE A 26 -3.98 -5.56 3.89
N ARG A 27 -4.22 -5.98 5.14
CA ARG A 27 -3.49 -7.09 5.77
C ARG A 27 -3.72 -8.42 5.06
N ASP A 28 -4.92 -8.67 4.57
CA ASP A 28 -5.24 -9.86 3.76
C ASP A 28 -4.45 -9.85 2.44
N TRP A 29 -4.24 -8.69 1.82
CA TRP A 29 -3.40 -8.55 0.62
C TRP A 29 -1.93 -8.83 0.91
N ILE A 30 -1.41 -8.37 2.04
CA ILE A 30 -0.04 -8.70 2.49
C ILE A 30 0.08 -10.23 2.67
N ARG A 31 -0.91 -10.86 3.31
CA ARG A 31 -0.91 -12.31 3.57
C ARG A 31 -1.09 -13.14 2.29
N LYS A 32 -1.92 -12.68 1.35
CA LYS A 32 -2.17 -13.37 0.07
C LYS A 32 -0.98 -13.33 -0.90
N GLY A 33 0.05 -12.52 -0.63
CA GLY A 33 1.34 -12.63 -1.30
C GLY A 33 1.35 -12.35 -2.81
N LYS A 34 0.32 -11.69 -3.36
CA LYS A 34 0.23 -11.37 -4.80
C LYS A 34 1.08 -10.16 -5.21
N GLY A 35 2.36 -10.12 -4.84
CA GLY A 35 3.27 -9.03 -5.22
C GLY A 35 2.87 -7.66 -4.65
N ASN A 36 2.27 -7.65 -3.46
CA ASN A 36 1.98 -6.42 -2.74
C ASN A 36 3.31 -5.70 -2.41
N PRO A 37 3.46 -4.39 -2.67
CA PRO A 37 4.63 -3.58 -2.31
C PRO A 37 4.73 -3.30 -0.79
N ALA A 38 4.34 -4.28 0.02
CA ALA A 38 4.40 -4.23 1.47
C ALA A 38 5.86 -4.37 1.90
N GLN A 39 6.36 -3.33 2.54
CA GLN A 39 7.72 -3.29 3.06
C GLN A 39 7.63 -3.26 4.59
N LYS A 40 8.28 -4.23 5.21
CA LYS A 40 8.29 -4.35 6.67
C LYS A 40 9.33 -3.39 7.24
N ILE A 41 8.88 -2.28 7.80
CA ILE A 41 9.75 -1.29 8.44
C ILE A 41 9.56 -1.41 9.95
N GLY A 42 10.50 -2.08 10.60
CA GLY A 42 10.44 -2.41 12.02
C GLY A 42 9.33 -3.42 12.33
N LYS A 43 8.37 -3.02 13.18
CA LYS A 43 7.21 -3.85 13.58
C LYS A 43 5.97 -3.59 12.71
N SER A 44 6.00 -2.58 11.85
CA SER A 44 4.86 -2.12 11.06
C SER A 44 5.08 -2.35 9.58
N TRP A 45 3.99 -2.67 8.87
CA TRP A 45 3.99 -2.71 7.41
C TRP A 45 3.75 -1.31 6.87
N LYS A 46 4.65 -0.85 6.01
CA LYS A 46 4.53 0.41 5.28
C LYS A 46 4.53 0.13 3.78
N PHE A 47 3.87 1.00 3.04
CA PHE A 47 3.72 0.90 1.60
C PHE A 47 4.18 2.20 0.97
N LYS A 48 4.85 2.13 -0.17
CA LYS A 48 5.01 3.32 -1.00
C LYS A 48 3.67 3.62 -1.67
N TYR A 49 3.23 4.88 -1.54
CA TYR A 49 1.98 5.34 -2.15
C TYR A 49 1.91 5.03 -3.66
N SER A 50 3.00 5.31 -4.39
CA SER A 50 3.09 5.04 -5.82
C SER A 50 2.89 3.56 -6.15
N GLU A 51 3.63 2.68 -5.47
CA GLU A 51 3.57 1.25 -5.74
C GLU A 51 2.21 0.65 -5.39
N ILE A 52 1.62 1.01 -4.24
CA ILE A 52 0.34 0.41 -3.84
C ILE A 52 -0.80 0.91 -4.72
N SER A 53 -0.75 2.15 -5.20
CA SER A 53 -1.71 2.67 -6.16
C SER A 53 -1.63 1.96 -7.52
N ALA A 54 -0.42 1.66 -8.01
CA ALA A 54 -0.19 0.91 -9.23
C ALA A 54 -0.61 -0.56 -9.08
N TRP A 55 -0.22 -1.19 -7.97
CA TRP A 55 -0.60 -2.57 -7.64
C TRP A 55 -2.12 -2.72 -7.53
N ALA A 56 -2.80 -1.80 -6.84
CA ALA A 56 -4.26 -1.84 -6.69
C ALA A 56 -4.96 -1.68 -8.05
N LYS A 57 -4.46 -0.80 -8.93
CA LYS A 57 -4.94 -0.69 -10.31
C LYS A 57 -4.66 -1.95 -11.14
N SER A 58 -3.59 -2.68 -10.83
CA SER A 58 -3.21 -3.92 -11.50
C SER A 58 -3.99 -5.16 -11.03
N GLN A 59 -4.75 -5.09 -9.93
CA GLN A 59 -5.60 -6.20 -9.43
C GLN A 59 -6.89 -6.39 -10.26
N LYS A 60 -6.94 -5.93 -11.52
CA LYS A 60 -8.08 -6.13 -12.41
C LYS A 60 -8.14 -7.55 -12.97
#